data_AF-A0A845C3A8-F1
#
_entry.id   AF-A0A845C3A8-F1
#
_cell.length_a   1.000
_cell.length_b   1.000
_cell.length_c   1.000
_cell.angle_alpha   90.00
_cell.angle_beta   90.00
_cell.angle_gamma   90.00
#
_symmetry.space_group_name_H-M   'P 1'
#
loop_
_entity.id
_entity.type
_entity.pdbx_description
1 polymer ?
#
loop_
_entity_poly.entity_id
_entity_poly.type
_entity_poly.pdbx_seq_one_letter_code
_entity_poly.pdbx_strand_id
1 'polypeptide(L)'
;MKSGIVGVAGTLSSNTETTSAARRARRSPWHYLGESVLWALLVGIALIEVAPLTWMFSTSLRDPKNSFDLPPDFWPTAFHWQNYHTVITSPDIEFLLFFWNSLK
;
A
#
# COMPACT_ATOMS: atom_id res chain seq x y z
N MET A 1 -60.07 -37.87 -45.98
CA MET A 1 -59.79 -36.41 -46.09
C MET A 1 -60.94 -35.63 -45.45
N LYS A 2 -60.64 -34.87 -44.39
CA LYS A 2 -61.40 -33.89 -43.56
C LYS A 2 -60.92 -34.10 -42.10
N SER A 3 -60.70 -33.14 -41.20
CA SER A 3 -60.39 -31.70 -41.17
C SER A 3 -60.37 -31.32 -39.68
N GLY A 4 -59.35 -30.57 -39.22
CA GLY A 4 -59.34 -29.73 -38.00
C GLY A 4 -59.36 -30.45 -36.64
N ILE A 5 -59.02 -29.85 -35.50
CA ILE A 5 -58.53 -28.51 -35.12
C ILE A 5 -58.18 -28.60 -33.61
N VAL A 6 -57.06 -27.98 -33.22
CA VAL A 6 -56.83 -27.22 -31.96
C VAL A 6 -56.70 -27.91 -30.58
N GLY A 7 -55.61 -27.54 -29.90
CA GLY A 7 -55.57 -27.16 -28.48
C GLY A 7 -55.02 -28.23 -27.54
N VAL A 8 -54.32 -27.97 -26.43
CA VAL A 8 -53.93 -26.77 -25.67
C VAL A 8 -52.96 -27.33 -24.59
N ALA A 9 -51.95 -26.54 -24.20
CA ALA A 9 -51.21 -26.51 -22.90
C ALA A 9 -50.73 -27.82 -22.25
N GLY A 10 -49.58 -27.91 -21.58
CA GLY A 10 -48.66 -26.93 -21.02
C GLY A 10 -47.63 -27.76 -20.25
N THR A 11 -46.34 -27.45 -20.38
CA THR A 11 -45.58 -26.73 -19.36
C THR A 11 -45.54 -27.46 -18.01
N LEU A 12 -44.37 -28.00 -17.63
CA LEU A 12 -43.75 -27.87 -16.30
C LEU A 12 -42.47 -28.71 -16.23
N SER A 13 -41.33 -28.13 -16.64
CA SER A 13 -40.02 -28.27 -15.95
C SER A 13 -38.88 -27.84 -16.86
N SER A 14 -38.60 -26.54 -16.87
CA SER A 14 -37.28 -26.00 -17.25
C SER A 14 -37.01 -24.69 -16.50
N ASN A 15 -37.22 -24.72 -15.17
CA ASN A 15 -36.94 -23.57 -14.29
C ASN A 15 -35.60 -23.74 -13.54
N THR A 16 -34.58 -24.27 -14.21
CA THR A 16 -33.22 -24.35 -13.67
C THR A 16 -32.27 -24.07 -14.82
N GLU A 17 -31.76 -22.84 -14.94
CA GLU A 17 -30.40 -22.51 -15.46
C GLU A 17 -30.26 -21.08 -16.03
N THR A 18 -31.32 -20.32 -16.26
CA THR A 18 -31.19 -19.01 -16.96
C THR A 18 -30.98 -17.77 -16.08
N THR A 19 -30.96 -17.89 -14.75
CA THR A 19 -30.90 -16.71 -13.84
C THR A 19 -29.58 -16.48 -13.11
N SER A 20 -28.50 -17.19 -13.44
CA SER A 20 -27.20 -17.00 -12.75
C SER A 20 -26.17 -16.19 -13.56
N ALA A 21 -26.29 -16.14 -14.88
CA ALA A 21 -25.26 -15.57 -15.77
C ALA A 21 -25.44 -14.07 -16.10
N ALA A 22 -26.64 -13.52 -15.89
CA ALA A 22 -27.00 -12.18 -16.39
C ALA A 22 -26.65 -11.02 -15.44
N ARG A 23 -26.12 -11.29 -14.24
CA ARG A 23 -25.61 -10.25 -13.33
C ARG A 23 -24.09 -10.09 -13.45
N ARG A 24 -23.54 -10.16 -14.66
CA ARG A 24 -22.20 -9.59 -14.93
C ARG A 24 -22.34 -8.09 -14.74
N ALA A 25 -22.09 -7.65 -13.51
CA ALA A 25 -22.08 -6.25 -13.10
C ALA A 25 -21.29 -5.47 -14.16
N ARG A 26 -22.00 -4.65 -14.95
CA ARG A 26 -21.38 -3.67 -15.83
C ARG A 26 -20.69 -2.69 -14.89
N ARG A 27 -19.43 -2.95 -14.55
CA ARG A 27 -18.63 -2.04 -13.73
C ARG A 27 -18.56 -0.74 -14.50
N SER A 28 -19.27 0.26 -13.99
CA SER A 28 -19.37 1.58 -14.57
C SER A 28 -17.96 2.15 -14.72
N PRO A 29 -17.61 2.82 -15.84
CA PRO A 29 -16.30 3.43 -16.02
C PRO A 29 -15.94 4.42 -14.89
N TRP A 30 -16.96 5.00 -14.27
CA TRP A 30 -16.87 5.87 -13.09
C TRP A 30 -16.25 5.18 -11.86
N HIS A 31 -16.35 3.85 -11.77
CA HIS A 31 -15.71 3.08 -10.71
C HIS A 31 -14.18 3.12 -10.84
N TYR A 32 -13.64 2.99 -12.07
CA TYR A 32 -12.20 3.05 -12.31
C TYR A 32 -11.61 4.44 -12.05
N LEU A 33 -12.39 5.50 -12.30
CA LEU A 33 -11.96 6.87 -12.00
C LEU A 33 -11.85 7.09 -10.49
N GLY A 34 -12.86 6.66 -9.72
CA GLY A 34 -12.82 6.73 -8.25
C GLY A 34 -11.66 5.91 -7.66
N GLU A 35 -11.44 4.71 -8.18
CA GLU A 35 -10.32 3.85 -7.80
C GLU A 35 -8.97 4.53 -8.08
N SER A 36 -8.79 5.14 -9.26
CA SER A 36 -7.55 5.82 -9.64
C SER A 36 -7.24 7.02 -8.73
N VAL A 37 -8.26 7.79 -8.36
CA VAL A 37 -8.12 8.92 -7.41
C VAL A 37 -7.75 8.41 -6.03
N LEU A 38 -8.37 7.31 -5.56
CA LEU A 38 -8.02 6.69 -4.30
C LEU A 38 -6.56 6.24 -4.27
N TRP A 39 -6.10 5.54 -5.32
CA TRP A 39 -4.70 5.14 -5.43
C TRP A 39 -3.74 6.32 -5.46
N ALA A 40 -4.05 7.38 -6.20
CA ALA A 40 -3.22 8.58 -6.23
C ALA A 40 -3.11 9.23 -4.84
N LEU A 41 -4.21 9.28 -4.09
CA LEU A 41 -4.21 9.80 -2.72
C LEU A 41 -3.38 8.92 -1.79
N LEU A 42 -3.55 7.60 -1.84
CA LEU A 42 -2.80 6.64 -1.01
C LEU A 42 -1.29 6.72 -1.30
N VAL A 43 -0.89 6.77 -2.57
CA VAL A 43 0.51 6.94 -2.96
C VAL A 43 1.03 8.30 -2.50
N GLY A 44 0.25 9.36 -2.66
CA GLY A 44 0.63 10.70 -2.20
C GLY A 44 0.90 10.75 -0.70
N ILE A 45 0.00 10.18 0.11
CA ILE A 45 0.16 10.09 1.57
C ILE A 45 1.37 9.23 1.92
N ALA A 46 1.55 8.08 1.26
CA ALA A 46 2.70 7.22 1.48
C ALA A 46 4.02 7.94 1.21
N LEU A 47 4.11 8.75 0.16
CA LEU A 47 5.31 9.54 -0.14
C LEU A 47 5.58 10.61 0.93
N ILE A 48 4.53 11.24 1.47
CA ILE A 48 4.65 12.21 2.57
C ILE A 48 5.19 11.53 3.83
N GLU A 49 4.75 10.30 4.14
CA GLU A 49 5.26 9.53 5.28
C GLU A 49 6.68 9.00 5.06
N VAL A 50 7.02 8.61 3.82
CA VAL A 50 8.36 8.11 3.46
C VAL A 50 9.40 9.23 3.44
N ALA A 51 9.02 10.47 3.17
CA ALA A 51 9.92 11.62 3.14
C ALA A 51 10.72 11.81 4.45
N PRO A 52 10.11 11.93 5.65
CA PRO A 52 10.86 12.05 6.89
C PRO A 52 11.68 10.79 7.23
N LEU A 53 11.19 9.59 6.89
CA LEU A 53 11.94 8.35 7.10
C LEU A 53 13.24 8.33 6.27
N THR A 54 13.14 8.74 5.01
CA THR A 54 14.28 8.81 4.08
C THR A 54 15.27 9.88 4.54
N TRP A 55 14.77 11.02 5.02
CA TRP A 55 15.61 12.06 5.61
C TRP A 55 16.35 11.56 6.86
N MET A 56 15.65 10.91 7.81
CA MET A 56 16.27 10.33 9.01
C MET A 56 17.34 9.27 8.68
N PHE A 57 17.06 8.40 7.71
CA PHE A 57 18.03 7.41 7.27
C PHE A 57 19.28 8.08 6.67
N SER A 58 19.08 9.06 5.80
CA SER A 58 20.14 9.84 5.17
C SER A 58 21.01 10.58 6.20
N THR A 59 20.40 11.28 7.16
CA THR A 59 21.13 12.01 8.21
C THR A 59 21.89 11.09 9.14
N SER A 60 21.36 9.89 9.45
CA SER A 60 22.08 8.92 10.29
C SER A 60 23.40 8.43 9.69
N LEU A 61 23.54 8.52 8.36
CA LEU A 61 24.75 8.13 7.61
C LEU A 61 25.71 9.30 7.33
N ARG A 62 25.32 10.55 7.57
CA ARG A 62 26.17 11.72 7.28
C ARG A 62 27.16 12.02 8.40
N ASP A 63 28.11 12.90 8.10
CA ASP A 63 28.92 13.50 9.16
C ASP A 63 28.00 14.28 10.12
N PRO A 64 28.05 14.02 11.44
CA PRO A 64 27.24 14.73 12.43
C PRO A 64 27.38 16.26 12.37
N LYS A 65 28.54 16.78 11.95
CA LYS A 65 28.80 18.22 11.85
C LYS A 65 27.96 18.91 10.78
N ASN A 66 27.62 18.19 9.72
CA ASN A 66 26.94 18.72 8.53
C ASN A 66 25.53 18.13 8.39
N SER A 67 25.07 17.33 9.38
CA SER A 67 23.81 16.60 9.31
C SER A 67 22.56 17.50 9.34
N PHE A 68 22.72 18.76 9.75
CA PHE A 68 21.66 19.76 9.85
C PHE A 68 21.86 20.94 8.89
N ASP A 69 22.76 20.81 7.91
CA ASP A 69 22.95 21.83 6.90
C ASP A 69 21.71 21.91 5.98
N LEU A 70 21.41 23.13 5.54
CA LEU A 70 20.28 23.43 4.64
C LEU A 70 20.80 23.61 3.21
N PRO A 71 20.11 23.08 2.18
CA PRO A 71 18.83 22.36 2.22
C PRO A 71 18.94 20.90 2.70
N PRO A 72 17.86 20.33 3.26
CA PRO A 72 17.86 18.94 3.70
C PRO A 72 17.89 18.01 2.48
N ASP A 73 19.02 17.34 2.28
CA ASP A 73 19.16 16.34 1.25
C ASP A 73 18.51 15.01 1.70
N PHE A 74 17.59 14.44 0.91
CA PHE A 74 16.95 13.15 1.22
C PHE A 74 17.83 11.94 0.88
N TRP A 75 18.90 12.11 0.11
CA TRP A 75 19.83 11.04 -0.22
C TRP A 75 21.18 11.27 0.47
N PRO A 76 21.82 10.25 1.09
CA PRO A 76 23.09 10.44 1.76
C PRO A 76 24.18 10.84 0.75
N THR A 77 24.86 11.96 1.03
CA THR A 77 26.00 12.44 0.24
C THR A 77 27.28 11.67 0.57
N ALA A 78 27.37 11.12 1.78
CA ALA A 78 28.44 10.26 2.27
C ALA A 78 27.87 9.15 3.15
N PHE A 79 28.55 8.00 3.19
CA PHE A 79 28.14 6.81 3.95
C PHE A 79 29.08 6.57 5.14
N HIS A 80 28.78 7.17 6.29
CA HIS A 80 29.54 7.03 7.53
C HIS A 80 28.94 5.95 8.44
N TRP A 81 29.18 4.68 8.10
CA TRP A 81 28.77 3.54 8.93
C TRP A 81 29.36 3.57 10.35
N GLN A 82 30.49 4.26 10.53
CA GLN A 82 31.11 4.47 11.82
C GLN A 82 30.17 5.13 12.83
N ASN A 83 29.18 5.91 12.39
CA ASN A 83 28.18 6.51 13.27
C ASN A 83 27.45 5.46 14.11
N TYR A 84 27.03 4.35 13.48
CA TYR A 84 26.37 3.26 14.19
C TYR A 84 27.33 2.56 15.15
N HIS A 85 28.56 2.26 14.70
CA HIS A 85 29.57 1.64 15.55
C HIS A 85 29.85 2.49 16.80
N THR A 86 30.01 3.80 16.63
CA THR A 86 30.24 4.72 17.74
C THR A 86 29.10 4.71 18.74
N VAL A 87 27.84 4.64 18.31
CA VAL A 87 26.67 4.59 19.22
C VAL A 87 26.59 3.27 19.99
N ILE A 88 26.79 2.14 19.31
CA ILE A 88 26.65 0.81 19.95
C ILE A 88 27.82 0.45 20.87
N THR A 89 29.02 1.00 20.62
CA THR A 89 30.21 0.76 21.45
C THR A 89 30.58 1.95 22.32
N SER A 90 29.71 2.96 22.45
CA SER A 90 30.01 4.14 23.25
C SER A 90 30.17 3.75 24.72
N PRO A 91 31.28 4.11 25.39
CA PRO A 91 31.43 3.89 26.83
C PRO A 91 30.52 4.82 27.66
N ASP A 92 30.09 5.95 27.08
CA ASP A 92 29.26 6.95 27.77
C ASP A 92 27.76 6.62 27.69
N ILE A 93 27.36 5.76 26.75
CA ILE A 93 25.96 5.41 26.50
C ILE A 93 25.86 3.89 26.46
N GLU A 94 25.22 3.30 27.46
CA GLU A 94 24.93 1.85 27.50
C GLU A 94 23.77 1.50 26.56
N PHE A 95 23.94 1.76 25.26
CA PHE A 95 22.89 1.65 24.25
C PHE A 95 22.22 0.28 24.23
N LEU A 96 23.00 -0.80 24.30
CA LEU A 96 22.48 -2.18 24.31
C LEU A 96 21.68 -2.49 25.57
N LEU A 97 22.04 -1.91 26.72
CA LEU A 97 21.27 -2.06 27.95
C LEU A 97 19.92 -1.35 27.82
N PHE A 98 19.91 -0.10 27.34
CA PHE A 98 18.66 0.65 27.12
C PHE A 98 17.75 -0.04 26.10
N PHE A 99 18.33 -0.56 25.02
CA PHE A 99 17.59 -1.36 24.04
C PHE A 99 16.96 -2.59 24.68
N TRP A 100 17.72 -3.35 25.49
CA TRP A 100 17.20 -4.54 26.16
C TRP A 100 16.13 -4.22 27.19
N ASN A 101 16.32 -3.16 27.99
CA ASN A 101 15.34 -2.71 28.97
C ASN A 101 14.00 -2.29 28.33
N SER A 102 14.02 -1.83 27.08
CA SER A 102 12.81 -1.45 26.34
C SER A 102 12.04 -2.65 25.77
N LEU A 103 12.70 -3.80 25.66
CA LEU A 103 12.08 -5.06 25.21
C LEU A 103 11.54 -5.92 26.36
N LYS A 104 11.97 -5.64 27.59
CA LYS A 104 11.53 -6.32 28.81
C LYS A 104 10.16 -5.79 29.24
#